data_AF-A0A535CJG5-F1
#
_entry.id   AF-A0A535CJG5-F1
#
_cell.length_a   1.000
_cell.length_b   1.000
_cell.length_c   1.000
_cell.angle_alpha   90.00
_cell.angle_beta   90.00
_cell.angle_gamma   90.00
#
_symmetry.space_group_name_H-M   'P 1'
#
loop_
_entity.id
_entity.type
_entity.pdbx_description
1 polymer ?
#
loop_
_entity_poly.entity_id
_entity_poly.type
_entity_poly.pdbx_seq_one_letter_code
_entity_poly.pdbx_strand_id
1 'polypeptide(L)'
;MRKRRPSAKLRRAGLRSGERKSTLTPNRTEKPAERPLTVARGQRRLPRSKRRPSLRAGLAVVGGRTAGALSRRLHLGGGTSIVGLVAQRVYPDIVGHLATQLEHGSVIVTGTNGKTTTSGFIAAVLSDAGLRVWRNREGSNLMGGIASSLVIRAQPNGNLRREGRAISILEVDEAVMPQILQTVPARVVVFTNLFRDQLDRYGEVDSVAARWQQALGTLSTDT
;
A
#
# COMPACT_ATOMS: atom_id res chain seq x y z
N MET A 1 -64.16 -5.23 57.70
CA MET A 1 -64.12 -6.53 58.39
C MET A 1 -62.77 -7.19 58.11
N ARG A 2 -62.00 -7.53 59.17
CA ARG A 2 -60.81 -8.42 59.18
C ARG A 2 -59.54 -7.93 58.46
N LYS A 3 -58.33 -8.24 58.90
CA LYS A 3 -57.68 -8.57 60.19
C LYS A 3 -56.19 -8.65 59.82
N ARG A 4 -55.31 -8.01 60.60
CA ARG A 4 -53.85 -8.15 60.48
C ARG A 4 -53.38 -9.52 61.01
N ARG A 5 -52.16 -9.89 60.56
CA ARG A 5 -51.16 -10.89 61.05
C ARG A 5 -51.19 -12.27 60.37
N PRO A 6 -50.08 -13.08 60.36
CA PRO A 6 -48.80 -12.91 61.09
C PRO A 6 -47.48 -13.22 60.32
N SER A 7 -46.37 -12.79 60.96
CA SER A 7 -45.08 -13.46 61.26
C SER A 7 -44.42 -14.47 60.29
N ALA A 8 -43.11 -14.30 60.06
CA ALA A 8 -42.06 -15.25 60.49
C ALA A 8 -40.64 -14.74 60.12
N LYS A 9 -39.82 -14.46 61.13
CA LYS A 9 -38.35 -14.42 61.02
C LYS A 9 -37.84 -15.84 61.27
N LEU A 10 -37.04 -16.40 60.36
CA LEU A 10 -36.20 -17.56 60.66
C LEU A 10 -34.82 -17.42 60.02
N ARG A 11 -33.85 -17.98 60.76
CA ARG A 11 -32.40 -17.75 60.73
C ARG A 11 -31.69 -18.71 59.79
N ARG A 12 -30.49 -18.31 59.35
CA ARG A 12 -29.20 -19.06 59.30
C ARG A 12 -28.25 -18.27 58.39
N ALA A 13 -26.93 -18.31 58.43
CA ALA A 13 -25.86 -18.69 59.36
C ALA A 13 -24.60 -18.64 58.47
N GLY A 14 -23.45 -18.16 58.98
CA GLY A 14 -22.16 -18.59 58.43
C GLY A 14 -21.23 -17.52 57.87
N LEU A 15 -19.99 -17.59 58.37
CA LEU A 15 -18.72 -17.08 57.85
C LEU A 15 -18.37 -15.60 58.09
N ARG A 16 -17.79 -15.34 59.27
CA ARG A 16 -16.77 -14.31 59.45
C ARG A 16 -15.40 -14.95 59.15
N SER A 17 -14.75 -14.54 58.06
CA SER A 17 -13.35 -14.83 57.78
C SER A 17 -12.48 -13.65 58.23
N GLY A 18 -11.30 -13.96 58.75
CA GLY A 18 -10.43 -13.05 59.48
C GLY A 18 -9.79 -11.97 58.62
N GLU A 19 -9.58 -10.82 59.26
CA GLU A 19 -8.74 -9.73 58.81
C GLU A 19 -7.28 -10.19 58.65
N ARG A 20 -6.73 -10.07 57.44
CA ARG A 20 -5.28 -9.93 57.23
C ARG A 20 -5.03 -8.50 56.76
N LYS A 21 -4.43 -7.69 57.63
CA LYS A 21 -3.81 -6.41 57.25
C LYS A 21 -2.62 -6.70 56.34
N SER A 22 -2.77 -6.41 55.04
CA SER A 22 -1.67 -6.33 54.09
C SER A 22 -1.36 -4.85 53.86
N THR A 23 -0.21 -4.41 54.36
CA THR A 23 0.39 -3.09 54.11
C THR A 23 0.74 -2.96 52.63
N LEU A 24 -0.09 -2.23 51.88
CA LEU A 24 0.22 -1.77 50.53
C LEU A 24 1.13 -0.55 50.60
N THR A 25 2.43 -0.75 50.33
CA THR A 25 3.35 0.32 49.92
C THR A 25 2.90 0.90 48.57
N PRO A 26 2.92 2.23 48.38
CA PRO A 26 2.53 2.82 47.11
C PRO A 26 3.58 2.48 46.04
N ASN A 27 3.13 1.77 45.01
CA ASN A 27 3.96 1.34 43.90
C ASN A 27 4.46 2.56 43.12
N ARG A 28 5.77 2.61 42.85
CA ARG A 28 6.42 3.62 42.03
C ARG A 28 5.72 3.68 40.66
N THR A 29 5.45 4.88 40.19
CA THR A 29 5.12 5.17 38.80
C THR A 29 6.30 4.77 37.91
N GLU A 30 6.32 3.53 37.44
CA GLU A 30 7.17 3.14 36.32
C GLU A 30 6.66 3.85 35.06
N LYS A 31 7.43 4.84 34.60
CA LYS A 31 7.30 5.35 33.23
C LYS A 31 7.41 4.14 32.28
N PRO A 32 6.50 3.98 31.31
CA PRO A 32 6.68 2.97 30.27
C PRO A 32 8.04 3.22 29.60
N ALA A 33 8.92 2.23 29.63
CA ALA A 33 10.18 2.29 28.92
C ALA A 33 9.89 2.44 27.43
N GLU A 34 10.11 3.65 26.89
CA GLU A 34 10.20 3.90 25.46
C GLU A 34 11.36 3.05 24.94
N ARG A 35 11.06 1.83 24.49
CA ARG A 35 11.99 1.06 23.67
C ARG A 35 12.02 1.78 22.33
N PRO A 36 13.18 2.31 21.87
CA PRO A 36 13.27 2.77 20.50
C PRO A 36 12.89 1.59 19.61
N LEU A 37 11.90 1.79 18.73
CA LEU A 37 11.63 0.87 17.63
C LEU A 37 12.93 0.76 16.85
N THR A 38 13.71 -0.28 17.17
CA THR A 38 14.92 -0.61 16.43
C THR A 38 14.42 -1.11 15.09
N VAL A 39 14.30 -0.19 14.13
CA VAL A 39 13.97 -0.50 12.74
C VAL A 39 14.92 -1.60 12.33
N ALA A 40 14.37 -2.79 12.10
CA ALA A 40 15.13 -3.99 11.78
C ALA A 40 16.18 -3.66 10.72
N ARG A 41 17.45 -3.84 11.09
CA ARG A 41 18.61 -3.77 10.19
C ARG A 41 18.51 -4.92 9.18
N GLY A 42 17.62 -4.79 8.20
CA GLY A 42 17.29 -5.85 7.25
C GLY A 42 16.68 -5.33 5.94
N GLN A 43 16.84 -4.06 5.61
CA GLN A 43 16.45 -3.57 4.28
C GLN A 43 17.48 -4.04 3.24
N ARG A 44 17.33 -5.29 2.77
CA ARG A 44 18.09 -5.83 1.62
C ARG A 44 17.82 -4.91 0.43
N ARG A 45 18.84 -4.20 -0.05
CA ARG A 45 18.74 -3.34 -1.24
C ARG A 45 18.72 -4.23 -2.47
N LEU A 46 17.82 -3.97 -3.42
CA LEU A 46 17.86 -4.69 -4.70
C LEU A 46 19.21 -4.38 -5.39
N PRO A 47 19.88 -5.37 -6.00
CA PRO A 47 21.20 -5.17 -6.60
C PRO A 47 21.16 -4.01 -7.61
N ARG A 48 21.98 -2.99 -7.38
CA ARG A 48 22.12 -1.82 -8.27
C ARG A 48 22.84 -2.24 -9.54
N SER A 49 22.11 -2.71 -10.55
CA SER A 49 22.64 -2.84 -11.90
C SER A 49 23.03 -1.44 -12.41
N LYS A 50 24.27 -1.28 -12.89
CA LYS A 50 24.71 -0.09 -13.65
C LYS A 50 23.97 -0.08 -14.99
N ARG A 51 22.70 0.36 -14.98
CA ARG A 51 21.85 0.37 -16.18
C ARG A 51 22.25 1.53 -17.10
N ARG A 52 22.46 1.20 -18.38
CA ARG A 52 22.74 2.16 -19.46
C ARG A 52 21.45 2.91 -19.82
N PRO A 53 21.52 4.20 -20.18
CA PRO A 53 20.36 4.93 -20.68
C PRO A 53 19.79 4.24 -21.92
N SER A 54 18.47 4.06 -21.94
CA SER A 54 17.75 3.54 -23.10
C SER A 54 17.19 4.72 -23.89
N LEU A 55 17.65 4.90 -25.13
CA LEU A 55 17.16 5.96 -26.01
C LEU A 55 15.64 5.85 -26.19
N ARG A 56 15.13 4.62 -26.36
CA ARG A 56 13.70 4.35 -26.49
C ARG A 56 12.93 4.74 -25.23
N ALA A 57 13.49 4.49 -24.05
CA ALA A 57 12.89 4.96 -22.79
C ALA A 57 12.89 6.49 -22.69
N GLY A 58 13.96 7.16 -23.13
CA GLY A 58 14.01 8.61 -23.21
C GLY A 58 12.94 9.19 -24.13
N LEU A 59 12.79 8.62 -25.33
CA LEU A 59 11.73 9.00 -26.29
C LEU A 59 10.33 8.77 -25.72
N ALA A 60 10.11 7.66 -25.02
CA ALA A 60 8.83 7.39 -24.35
C ALA A 60 8.53 8.43 -23.26
N VAL A 61 9.53 8.80 -22.46
CA VAL A 61 9.39 9.80 -21.40
C VAL A 61 9.09 11.18 -21.97
N VAL A 62 9.87 11.63 -22.96
CA VAL A 62 9.70 12.94 -23.60
C VAL A 62 8.36 12.97 -24.35
N GLY A 63 8.08 11.97 -25.19
CA GLY A 63 6.84 11.88 -25.95
C GLY A 63 5.59 11.87 -25.07
N GLY A 64 5.58 11.06 -24.01
CA GLY A 64 4.47 11.03 -23.06
C GLY A 64 4.24 12.39 -22.37
N ARG A 65 5.31 13.05 -21.91
CA ARG A 65 5.21 14.36 -21.27
C ARG A 65 4.72 15.44 -22.22
N THR A 66 5.22 15.46 -23.44
CA THR A 66 4.79 16.40 -24.48
C THR A 66 3.32 16.21 -24.81
N ALA A 67 2.86 14.97 -24.97
CA ALA A 67 1.45 14.67 -25.19
C ALA A 67 0.57 15.13 -24.01
N GLY A 68 1.01 14.90 -22.77
CA GLY A 68 0.32 15.40 -21.58
C GLY A 68 0.28 16.92 -21.50
N ALA A 69 1.37 17.60 -21.85
CA ALA A 69 1.42 19.07 -21.89
C ALA A 69 0.50 19.63 -22.96
N LEU A 70 0.48 19.04 -24.15
CA LEU A 70 -0.39 19.45 -25.26
C LEU A 70 -1.87 19.24 -24.90
N SER A 71 -2.22 18.08 -24.34
CA SER A 71 -3.59 17.79 -23.88
C SER A 71 -4.10 18.84 -22.88
N ARG A 72 -3.26 19.26 -21.91
CA ARG A 72 -3.62 20.34 -20.97
C ARG A 72 -3.75 21.69 -21.66
N ARG A 73 -2.81 22.06 -22.54
CA ARG A 73 -2.82 23.34 -23.28
C ARG A 73 -4.04 23.48 -24.19
N LEU A 74 -4.49 22.37 -24.78
CA LEU A 74 -5.65 22.32 -25.66
C LEU A 74 -6.97 22.06 -24.91
N HIS A 75 -6.95 22.01 -23.57
CA HIS A 75 -8.13 21.71 -22.73
C HIS A 75 -8.84 20.39 -23.08
N LEU A 76 -8.11 19.42 -23.63
CA LEU A 76 -8.64 18.08 -23.97
C LEU A 76 -8.73 17.15 -22.75
N GLY A 77 -8.37 17.64 -21.56
CA GLY A 77 -8.43 16.93 -20.29
C GLY A 77 -7.23 17.20 -19.37
N GLY A 78 -7.14 16.48 -18.25
CA GLY A 78 -6.07 16.66 -17.25
C GLY A 78 -4.67 16.21 -17.72
N GLY A 79 -4.55 15.69 -18.94
CA GLY A 79 -3.29 15.28 -19.57
C GLY A 79 -2.51 14.18 -18.83
N THR A 80 -3.08 13.55 -17.79
CA THR A 80 -2.36 12.55 -16.99
C THR A 80 -2.44 11.17 -17.67
N SER A 81 -3.62 10.71 -18.09
CA SER A 81 -3.77 9.38 -18.72
C SER A 81 -3.04 9.25 -20.05
N ILE A 82 -3.02 10.32 -20.87
CA ILE A 82 -2.35 10.32 -22.18
C ILE A 82 -0.82 10.18 -22.06
N VAL A 83 -0.22 10.63 -20.96
CA VAL A 83 1.24 10.51 -20.73
C VAL A 83 1.65 9.04 -20.73
N GLY A 84 0.98 8.24 -19.90
CA GLY A 84 1.25 6.81 -19.74
C GLY A 84 0.84 6.01 -20.97
N LEU A 85 -0.24 6.41 -21.66
CA LEU A 85 -0.66 5.79 -22.91
C LEU A 85 0.41 5.95 -24.00
N VAL A 86 0.84 7.19 -24.25
CA VAL A 86 1.87 7.47 -25.27
C VAL A 86 3.20 6.83 -24.89
N ALA A 87 3.61 6.92 -23.63
CA ALA A 87 4.85 6.30 -23.17
C ALA A 87 4.87 4.79 -23.40
N GLN A 88 3.77 4.08 -23.06
CA GLN A 88 3.65 2.64 -23.31
C GLN A 88 3.55 2.29 -24.80
N ARG A 89 2.94 3.15 -25.62
CA ARG A 89 2.91 2.97 -27.08
C ARG A 89 4.31 3.02 -27.67
N VAL A 90 5.15 3.95 -27.20
CA VAL A 90 6.54 4.12 -27.66
C VAL A 90 7.43 3.02 -27.09
N TYR A 91 7.32 2.74 -25.79
CA TYR A 91 8.07 1.69 -25.11
C TYR A 91 7.15 0.87 -24.18
N PRO A 92 6.67 -0.31 -24.65
CA PRO A 92 5.72 -1.13 -23.88
C PRO A 92 6.18 -1.52 -22.48
N ASP A 93 7.49 -1.75 -22.30
CA ASP A 93 8.11 -2.13 -21.02
C ASP A 93 8.56 -0.91 -20.18
N ILE A 94 8.09 0.31 -20.48
CA ILE A 94 8.52 1.52 -19.74
C ILE A 94 8.24 1.42 -18.24
N VAL A 95 7.15 0.76 -17.84
CA VAL A 95 6.78 0.58 -16.43
C VAL A 95 7.81 -0.28 -15.72
N GLY A 96 8.16 -1.45 -16.26
CA GLY A 96 9.16 -2.34 -15.69
C GLY A 96 10.55 -1.71 -15.72
N HIS A 97 10.91 -1.06 -16.84
CA HIS A 97 12.16 -0.33 -16.98
C HIS A 97 12.35 0.75 -15.91
N LEU A 98 11.31 1.52 -15.58
CA LEU A 98 11.39 2.56 -14.55
C LEU A 98 11.25 1.99 -13.13
N ALA A 99 10.31 1.07 -12.91
CA ALA A 99 10.06 0.50 -11.58
C ALA A 99 11.26 -0.28 -11.04
N THR A 100 12.00 -0.98 -11.90
CA THR A 100 13.25 -1.68 -11.52
C THR A 100 14.40 -0.76 -11.12
N GLN A 101 14.26 0.56 -11.32
CA GLN A 101 15.25 1.55 -10.86
C GLN A 101 14.97 2.06 -9.44
N LEU A 102 13.85 1.66 -8.82
CA LEU A 102 13.54 1.96 -7.43
C LEU A 102 14.36 1.07 -6.51
N GLU A 103 15.23 1.70 -5.72
CA GLU A 103 16.21 1.00 -4.87
C GLU A 103 15.59 0.05 -3.84
N HIS A 104 14.44 0.45 -3.27
CA HIS A 104 13.69 -0.37 -2.32
C HIS A 104 12.51 -1.10 -2.95
N GLY A 105 12.38 -1.06 -4.28
CA GLY A 105 11.28 -1.70 -5.02
C GLY A 105 9.94 -0.98 -4.83
N SER A 106 8.87 -1.76 -4.86
CA SER A 106 7.50 -1.27 -4.81
C SER A 106 6.66 -2.04 -3.79
N VAL A 107 5.84 -1.33 -3.03
CA VAL A 107 4.72 -1.88 -2.27
C VAL A 107 3.49 -1.78 -3.16
N ILE A 108 2.79 -2.88 -3.38
CA ILE A 108 1.56 -2.90 -4.17
C ILE A 108 0.37 -3.01 -3.22
N VAL A 109 -0.62 -2.13 -3.36
CA VAL A 109 -1.83 -2.12 -2.53
C VAL A 109 -3.04 -2.30 -3.44
N THR A 110 -3.80 -3.36 -3.22
CA THR A 110 -5.01 -3.68 -4.01
C THR A 110 -6.15 -4.16 -3.11
N GLY A 111 -7.34 -4.27 -3.69
CA GLY A 111 -8.57 -4.64 -3.00
C GLY A 111 -9.70 -3.66 -3.28
N THR A 112 -10.94 -4.05 -3.07
CA THR A 112 -12.11 -3.27 -3.49
C THR A 112 -12.20 -1.92 -2.79
N ASN A 113 -11.96 -1.89 -1.47
CA ASN A 113 -12.06 -0.69 -0.65
C ASN A 113 -10.80 -0.45 0.19
N GLY A 114 -10.58 0.80 0.59
CA GLY A 114 -9.52 1.16 1.54
C GLY A 114 -8.11 1.22 0.96
N LYS A 115 -7.94 1.12 -0.37
CA LYS A 115 -6.63 1.24 -1.06
C LYS A 115 -5.93 2.57 -0.73
N THR A 116 -6.60 3.70 -0.96
CA THR A 116 -6.06 5.05 -0.74
C THR A 116 -5.68 5.31 0.71
N THR A 117 -6.54 4.94 1.66
CA THR A 117 -6.27 5.11 3.10
C THR A 117 -5.07 4.29 3.53
N THR A 118 -5.02 3.01 3.12
CA THR A 118 -3.92 2.11 3.45
C THR A 118 -2.60 2.56 2.83
N SER A 119 -2.61 2.94 1.54
CA SER A 119 -1.44 3.49 0.86
C SER A 119 -0.93 4.76 1.55
N GLY A 120 -1.84 5.60 2.06
CA GLY A 120 -1.54 6.80 2.81
C GLY A 120 -0.84 6.54 4.13
N PHE A 121 -1.33 5.58 4.92
CA PHE A 121 -0.66 5.20 6.17
C PHE A 121 0.71 4.59 5.93
N ILE A 122 0.84 3.69 4.95
CA ILE A 122 2.15 3.12 4.58
C ILE A 122 3.10 4.24 4.14
N ALA A 123 2.62 5.20 3.36
CA ALA A 123 3.43 6.32 2.91
C ALA A 123 3.93 7.19 4.06
N ALA A 124 3.06 7.50 5.04
CA ALA A 124 3.43 8.27 6.21
C ALA A 124 4.53 7.57 7.02
N VAL A 125 4.34 6.28 7.34
CA VAL A 125 5.30 5.48 8.11
C VAL A 125 6.65 5.36 7.40
N LEU A 126 6.65 5.07 6.09
CA LEU A 126 7.89 4.93 5.34
C LEU A 126 8.62 6.27 5.14
N SER A 127 7.88 7.37 5.00
CA SER A 127 8.46 8.71 4.93
C SER A 127 9.08 9.11 6.26
N ASP A 128 8.41 8.81 7.38
CA ASP A 128 8.94 9.01 8.74
C ASP A 128 10.22 8.19 8.98
N ALA A 129 10.29 6.97 8.45
CA ALA A 129 11.51 6.15 8.42
C ALA A 129 12.62 6.70 7.49
N GLY A 130 12.41 7.85 6.84
CA GLY A 130 13.37 8.54 5.98
C GLY A 130 13.49 7.97 4.56
N LEU A 131 12.52 7.16 4.10
CA LEU A 131 12.45 6.76 2.70
C LEU A 131 11.80 7.86 1.86
N ARG A 132 12.21 7.92 0.59
CA ARG A 132 11.52 8.78 -0.38
C ARG A 132 10.40 8.00 -1.04
N VAL A 133 9.20 8.21 -0.53
CA VAL A 133 8.00 7.50 -0.96
C VAL A 133 7.41 8.16 -2.20
N TRP A 134 7.18 7.35 -3.23
CA TRP A 134 6.42 7.75 -4.41
C TRP A 134 5.08 7.04 -4.45
N ARG A 135 4.04 7.79 -4.78
CA ARG A 135 2.70 7.26 -5.00
C ARG A 135 2.18 7.64 -6.37
N ASN A 136 1.39 6.76 -6.98
CA ASN A 136 0.48 7.17 -8.04
C ASN A 136 -0.59 8.11 -7.46
N ARG A 137 -1.14 8.98 -8.32
CA ARG A 137 -2.23 9.86 -7.91
C ARG A 137 -3.48 9.02 -7.64
N GLU A 138 -4.30 9.43 -6.68
CA GLU A 138 -5.60 8.81 -6.42
C GLU A 138 -6.42 8.68 -7.73
N GLY A 139 -7.07 7.53 -7.91
CA GLY A 139 -7.80 7.18 -9.13
C GLY A 139 -6.93 6.81 -10.34
N SER A 140 -5.60 6.82 -10.21
CA SER A 140 -4.66 6.38 -11.26
C SER A 140 -4.19 4.94 -11.03
N ASN A 141 -5.12 4.05 -10.69
CA ASN A 141 -4.90 2.67 -10.23
C ASN A 141 -4.78 1.64 -11.38
N LEU A 142 -5.02 2.06 -12.62
CA LEU A 142 -4.79 1.25 -13.83
C LEU A 142 -3.35 1.39 -14.32
N MET A 143 -2.92 0.46 -15.19
CA MET A 143 -1.57 0.42 -15.76
C MET A 143 -1.15 1.76 -16.38
N GLY A 144 -2.05 2.42 -17.12
CA GLY A 144 -1.79 3.74 -17.71
C GLY A 144 -1.50 4.83 -16.67
N GLY A 145 -2.23 4.85 -15.55
CA GLY A 145 -2.03 5.81 -14.47
C GLY A 145 -0.71 5.60 -13.72
N ILE A 146 -0.34 4.34 -13.53
CA ILE A 146 0.95 3.94 -12.94
C ILE A 146 2.10 4.33 -13.88
N ALA A 147 1.97 4.05 -15.18
CA ALA A 147 2.93 4.46 -16.21
C ALA A 147 3.11 5.99 -16.22
N SER A 148 2.03 6.75 -16.23
CA SER A 148 2.09 8.22 -16.13
C SER A 148 2.84 8.69 -14.89
N SER A 149 2.56 8.06 -13.74
CA SER A 149 3.15 8.43 -12.46
C SER A 149 4.68 8.23 -12.42
N LEU A 150 5.18 7.17 -13.06
CA LEU A 150 6.60 6.90 -13.21
C LEU A 150 7.24 7.82 -14.26
N VAL A 151 6.60 7.97 -15.42
CA VAL A 151 7.09 8.80 -16.54
C VAL A 151 7.21 10.26 -16.16
N ILE A 152 6.29 10.81 -15.38
CA ILE A 152 6.35 12.20 -14.89
C ILE A 152 7.54 12.42 -13.94
N ARG A 153 8.05 11.37 -13.29
CA ARG A 153 9.20 11.44 -12.37
C ARG A 153 10.54 11.08 -13.00
N ALA A 154 10.53 10.45 -14.17
CA ALA A 154 11.74 10.09 -14.91
C ALA A 154 12.56 11.32 -15.36
N GLN A 155 13.75 11.09 -15.86
CA GLN A 155 14.56 12.08 -16.55
C GLN A 155 14.37 11.88 -18.07
N PRO A 156 14.63 12.91 -18.91
CA PRO A 156 14.55 12.79 -20.36
C PRO A 156 15.42 11.66 -20.96
N ASN A 157 16.43 11.19 -20.22
CA ASN A 157 17.28 10.05 -20.59
C ASN A 157 16.64 8.67 -20.32
N GLY A 158 15.37 8.63 -19.87
CA GLY A 158 14.65 7.40 -19.59
C GLY A 158 14.97 6.76 -18.23
N ASN A 159 15.67 7.46 -17.33
CA ASN A 159 16.01 6.94 -16.00
C ASN A 159 15.33 7.71 -14.87
N LEU A 160 15.12 7.07 -13.73
CA LEU A 160 14.72 7.75 -12.50
C LEU A 160 15.91 8.50 -11.88
N ARG A 161 15.64 9.60 -11.17
CA ARG A 161 16.67 10.32 -10.41
C ARG A 161 17.32 9.37 -9.40
N ARG A 162 18.66 9.27 -9.46
CA ARG A 162 19.46 8.25 -8.72
C ARG A 162 19.64 8.50 -7.24
N GLU A 163 19.29 9.68 -6.77
CA GLU A 163 18.60 9.97 -5.52
C GLU A 163 18.93 9.16 -4.23
N GLY A 164 18.95 7.82 -4.20
CA GLY A 164 19.14 7.02 -2.99
C GLY A 164 17.93 6.92 -2.04
N ARG A 165 17.47 5.72 -1.67
CA ARG A 165 16.32 5.47 -0.76
C ARG A 165 14.90 5.65 -1.34
N ALA A 166 14.72 5.57 -2.66
CA ALA A 166 13.38 5.62 -3.25
C ALA A 166 12.63 4.29 -3.10
N ILE A 167 11.35 4.37 -2.72
CA ILE A 167 10.38 3.28 -2.74
C ILE A 167 9.09 3.78 -3.37
N SER A 168 8.38 2.95 -4.13
CA SER A 168 7.02 3.28 -4.56
C SER A 168 5.97 2.53 -3.77
N ILE A 169 4.81 3.16 -3.60
CA ILE A 169 3.58 2.55 -3.13
C ILE A 169 2.58 2.75 -4.25
N LEU A 170 2.15 1.66 -4.87
CA LEU A 170 1.26 1.68 -6.02
C LEU A 170 -0.11 1.17 -5.58
N GLU A 171 -1.11 2.06 -5.65
CA GLU A 171 -2.51 1.65 -5.59
C GLU A 171 -2.87 1.02 -6.92
N VAL A 172 -3.37 -0.21 -6.89
CA VAL A 172 -3.63 -1.00 -8.09
C VAL A 172 -5.04 -1.54 -8.06
N ASP A 173 -5.73 -1.38 -9.18
CA ASP A 173 -7.03 -1.97 -9.42
C ASP A 173 -6.96 -3.51 -9.37
N GLU A 174 -7.97 -4.12 -8.76
CA GLU A 174 -8.06 -5.56 -8.57
C GLU A 174 -7.94 -6.36 -9.88
N ALA A 175 -8.45 -5.84 -11.00
CA ALA A 175 -8.37 -6.51 -12.29
C ALA A 175 -6.99 -6.38 -12.95
N VAL A 176 -6.27 -5.29 -12.67
CA VAL A 176 -4.96 -4.98 -13.26
C VAL A 176 -3.80 -5.60 -12.47
N MET A 177 -4.06 -5.99 -11.22
CA MET A 177 -3.05 -6.54 -10.31
C MET A 177 -2.16 -7.64 -10.89
N PRO A 178 -2.69 -8.69 -11.56
CA PRO A 178 -1.85 -9.74 -12.15
C PRO A 178 -0.82 -9.20 -13.15
N GLN A 179 -1.21 -8.24 -13.98
CA GLN A 179 -0.33 -7.62 -14.97
C GLN A 179 0.76 -6.78 -14.30
N ILE A 180 0.43 -6.09 -13.21
CA ILE A 180 1.40 -5.29 -12.46
C ILE A 180 2.46 -6.17 -11.82
N LEU A 181 2.09 -7.31 -11.23
CA LEU A 181 3.05 -8.23 -10.62
C LEU A 181 4.06 -8.81 -11.62
N GLN A 182 3.69 -8.94 -12.90
CA GLN A 182 4.61 -9.38 -13.97
C GLN A 182 5.59 -8.29 -14.40
N THR A 183 5.25 -7.01 -14.17
CA THR A 183 5.97 -5.86 -14.73
C THR A 183 6.79 -5.14 -13.67
N VAL A 184 6.27 -5.05 -12.44
CA VAL A 184 6.84 -4.28 -11.35
C VAL A 184 7.47 -5.23 -10.32
N PRO A 185 8.74 -5.00 -9.91
CA PRO A 185 9.34 -5.77 -8.83
C PRO A 185 8.69 -5.38 -7.50
N ALA A 186 7.64 -6.10 -7.14
CA ALA A 186 6.98 -5.99 -5.85
C ALA A 186 7.92 -6.50 -4.74
N ARG A 187 7.95 -5.77 -3.62
CA ARG A 187 8.63 -6.17 -2.39
C ARG A 187 7.65 -6.59 -1.30
N VAL A 188 6.43 -6.08 -1.40
CA VAL A 188 5.30 -6.39 -0.52
C VAL A 188 4.05 -6.23 -1.36
N VAL A 189 3.13 -7.17 -1.23
CA VAL A 189 1.78 -7.07 -1.78
C VAL A 189 0.78 -7.02 -0.63
N VAL A 190 -0.03 -5.97 -0.60
CA VAL A 190 -1.05 -5.71 0.41
C VAL A 190 -2.43 -5.85 -0.20
N PHE A 191 -3.23 -6.77 0.34
CA PHE A 191 -4.63 -6.95 -0.02
C PHE A 191 -5.49 -6.38 1.11
N THR A 192 -6.35 -5.41 0.80
CA THR A 192 -7.23 -4.81 1.83
C THR A 192 -8.47 -5.66 2.07
N ASN A 193 -9.26 -5.89 1.02
CA ASN A 193 -10.47 -6.68 1.00
C ASN A 193 -10.88 -6.95 -0.45
N LEU A 194 -11.77 -7.92 -0.67
CA LEU A 194 -12.39 -8.18 -1.96
C LEU A 194 -13.89 -8.40 -1.74
N PHE A 195 -14.66 -7.35 -1.95
CA PHE A 195 -16.10 -7.31 -1.79
C PHE A 195 -16.82 -7.21 -3.13
N ARG A 196 -18.09 -7.62 -3.15
CA ARG A 196 -18.99 -7.43 -4.29
C ARG A 196 -19.55 -6.02 -4.18
N ASP A 197 -19.12 -5.11 -5.04
CA ASP A 197 -19.54 -3.71 -5.03
C ASP A 197 -20.80 -3.46 -5.86
N GLN A 198 -21.18 -4.40 -6.74
CA GLN A 198 -22.42 -4.35 -7.53
C GLN A 198 -23.14 -5.72 -7.55
N LEU A 199 -24.48 -5.70 -7.49
CA LEU A 199 -25.34 -6.89 -7.36
C LEU A 199 -25.36 -7.80 -8.61
N ASP A 200 -24.90 -7.32 -9.76
CA ASP A 200 -24.84 -8.02 -11.05
C ASP A 200 -23.56 -8.84 -11.25
N ARG A 201 -22.57 -8.71 -10.35
CA ARG A 201 -21.22 -9.30 -10.51
C ARG A 201 -21.07 -10.70 -9.91
N TYR A 202 -22.10 -11.54 -9.99
CA TYR A 202 -22.02 -12.91 -9.48
C TYR A 202 -20.94 -13.70 -10.27
N GLY A 203 -19.91 -14.17 -9.57
CA GLY A 203 -18.75 -14.88 -10.17
C GLY A 203 -17.54 -14.00 -10.52
N GLU A 204 -17.67 -12.67 -10.56
CA GLU A 204 -16.52 -11.80 -10.85
C GLU A 204 -15.49 -11.83 -9.71
N VAL A 205 -15.95 -11.75 -8.46
CA VAL A 205 -15.09 -11.78 -7.27
C VAL A 205 -14.26 -13.06 -7.21
N ASP A 206 -14.88 -14.21 -7.44
CA ASP A 206 -14.17 -15.49 -7.44
C ASP A 206 -13.16 -15.56 -8.60
N SER A 207 -13.50 -15.00 -9.76
CA SER A 207 -12.56 -14.90 -10.89
C SER A 207 -11.37 -13.98 -10.58
N VAL A 208 -11.59 -12.86 -9.87
CA VAL A 208 -10.53 -11.94 -9.44
C VAL A 208 -9.62 -12.64 -8.44
N ALA A 209 -10.20 -13.30 -7.43
CA ALA A 209 -9.46 -14.06 -6.43
C ALA A 209 -8.61 -15.17 -7.07
N ALA A 210 -9.17 -15.92 -8.02
CA ALA A 210 -8.43 -16.95 -8.76
C ALA A 210 -7.26 -16.36 -9.56
N ARG A 211 -7.46 -15.23 -10.25
CA ARG A 211 -6.39 -14.53 -10.97
C ARG A 211 -5.30 -14.03 -10.01
N TRP A 212 -5.67 -13.55 -8.82
CA TRP A 212 -4.71 -13.17 -7.80
C TRP A 212 -3.89 -14.36 -7.30
N GLN A 213 -4.54 -15.46 -6.95
CA GLN A 213 -3.84 -16.68 -6.51
C GLN A 213 -2.84 -17.18 -7.55
N GLN A 214 -3.24 -17.19 -8.83
CA GLN A 214 -2.34 -17.56 -9.92
C GLN A 214 -1.15 -16.59 -10.04
N ALA A 215 -1.39 -15.28 -9.94
CA ALA A 215 -0.32 -14.28 -10.02
C ALA A 215 0.63 -14.32 -8.81
N LEU A 216 0.12 -14.61 -7.61
CA LEU A 216 0.94 -14.78 -6.42
C LEU A 216 1.81 -16.03 -6.49
N GLY A 217 1.32 -17.10 -7.14
CA GLY A 217 2.08 -18.34 -7.35
C GLY A 217 3.34 -18.18 -8.21
N THR A 218 3.50 -17.06 -8.93
CA THR A 218 4.71 -16.77 -9.73
C THR A 218 5.72 -15.90 -8.99
N LEU A 219 5.38 -15.38 -7.80
CA LEU A 219 6.26 -14.52 -7.02
C LEU A 219 7.31 -15.34 -6.25
N SER A 220 8.49 -14.74 -6.09
CA SER A 220 9.53 -15.30 -5.22
C SER A 220 9.10 -15.18 -3.75
N THR A 221 9.53 -16.12 -2.92
CA THR A 221 9.37 -16.09 -1.45
C THR A 221 10.08 -14.91 -0.77
N ASP A 222 10.95 -14.20 -1.49
CA ASP A 222 11.55 -12.94 -1.04
C ASP A 222 10.61 -11.71 -1.19
N THR A 223 9.39 -11.90 -1.71
CA THR A 223 8.34 -10.86 -1.92
C THR A 223 7.36 -10.77 -0.75
#